data_AF-A0A3N9MQL3-F1
#
_entry.id   AF-A0A3N9MQL3-F1
#
_cell.length_a   1.000
_cell.length_b   1.000
_cell.length_c   1.000
_cell.angle_alpha   90.00
_cell.angle_beta   90.00
_cell.angle_gamma   90.00
#
_symmetry.space_group_name_H-M   'P 1'
#
loop_
_entity.id
_entity.type
_entity.pdbx_description
1 polymer ?
#
loop_
_entity_poly.entity_id
_entity_poly.type
_entity_poly.pdbx_seq_one_letter_code
_entity_poly.pdbx_strand_id
1 'polypeptide(L)'
;MFGDRHVYCSVDQIADAIPHLKELELGIEIVFDSTETLWPQVRWEDLLEKADSIRKANLKATVHGPFHGINLGSRDSHIRKFSEAALIAGIETCVSFRSPLMVLHTGFIPQLAPKSRRKWLDSFISGLERVVEEASKHKVLLALENTYEEDTELFAEIFE
;
A
#
# COMPACT_ATOMS: atom_id res chain seq x y z
N MET A 1 -8.42 -10.54 13.81
CA MET A 1 -8.06 -9.42 12.92
C MET A 1 -8.60 -9.59 11.51
N PHE A 2 -8.79 -10.82 10.99
CA PHE A 2 -9.24 -11.08 9.61
C PHE A 2 -10.64 -11.70 9.51
N GLY A 3 -11.61 -11.18 10.29
CA GLY A 3 -12.99 -11.67 10.23
C GLY A 3 -13.79 -11.13 9.04
N ASP A 4 -13.28 -10.07 8.39
CA ASP A 4 -13.94 -9.37 7.29
C ASP A 4 -13.28 -9.76 5.96
N ARG A 5 -14.10 -10.01 4.95
CA ARG A 5 -13.65 -10.30 3.58
C ARG A 5 -13.70 -9.01 2.77
N HIS A 6 -12.62 -8.73 2.04
CA HIS A 6 -12.51 -7.55 1.18
C HIS A 6 -12.33 -7.99 -0.27
N VAL A 7 -12.76 -7.15 -1.21
CA VAL A 7 -12.52 -7.34 -2.64
C VAL A 7 -11.58 -6.25 -3.13
N TYR A 8 -10.54 -6.69 -3.83
CA TYR A 8 -9.61 -5.84 -4.55
C TYR A 8 -10.34 -4.99 -5.58
N CYS A 9 -10.26 -3.67 -5.47
CA CYS A 9 -10.97 -2.73 -6.33
C CYS A 9 -10.06 -1.54 -6.65
N SER A 10 -9.84 -1.31 -7.95
CA SER A 10 -9.17 -0.09 -8.39
C SER A 10 -9.93 1.15 -7.90
N VAL A 11 -9.19 2.19 -7.51
CA VAL A 11 -9.76 3.45 -7.01
C VAL A 11 -10.78 4.07 -8.00
N ASP A 12 -10.65 3.80 -9.29
CA ASP A 12 -11.57 4.30 -10.32
C ASP A 12 -12.87 3.52 -10.46
N GLN A 13 -12.94 2.31 -9.91
CA GLN A 13 -14.09 1.42 -10.02
C GLN A 13 -14.96 1.40 -8.75
N ILE A 14 -14.62 2.19 -7.73
CA ILE A 14 -15.29 2.20 -6.42
C ILE A 14 -16.81 2.39 -6.58
N ALA A 15 -17.24 3.39 -7.37
CA ALA A 15 -18.66 3.72 -7.51
C ALA A 15 -19.47 2.55 -8.11
N ASP A 16 -18.90 1.86 -9.10
CA ASP A 16 -19.53 0.73 -9.78
C ASP A 16 -19.50 -0.56 -8.93
N ALA A 17 -18.49 -0.70 -8.07
CA ALA A 17 -18.34 -1.84 -7.17
C ALA A 17 -19.32 -1.79 -5.98
N ILE A 18 -19.64 -0.59 -5.46
CA ILE A 18 -20.45 -0.41 -4.23
C ILE A 18 -21.75 -1.24 -4.21
N PRO A 19 -22.60 -1.26 -5.25
CA PRO A 19 -23.84 -2.03 -5.23
C PRO A 19 -23.61 -3.53 -4.98
N HIS A 20 -22.60 -4.10 -5.65
CA HIS A 20 -22.25 -5.51 -5.55
C HIS A 20 -21.62 -5.86 -4.20
N LEU A 21 -20.73 -4.98 -3.69
CA LEU A 21 -20.12 -5.17 -2.37
C LEU A 21 -21.15 -5.17 -1.25
N LYS A 22 -22.18 -4.32 -1.36
CA LYS A 22 -23.30 -4.31 -0.41
C LYS A 22 -24.14 -5.58 -0.49
N GLU A 23 -24.46 -6.05 -1.69
CA GLU A 23 -25.23 -7.27 -1.89
C GLU A 23 -24.52 -8.50 -1.32
N LEU A 24 -23.19 -8.56 -1.47
CA LEU A 24 -22.37 -9.68 -1.03
C LEU A 24 -21.85 -9.56 0.41
N GLU A 25 -22.16 -8.46 1.10
CA GLU A 25 -21.67 -8.15 2.45
C GLU A 25 -20.13 -8.19 2.56
N LEU A 26 -19.45 -7.62 1.56
CA LEU A 26 -17.99 -7.55 1.48
C LEU A 26 -17.48 -6.13 1.74
N GLY A 27 -16.30 -6.03 2.33
CA GLY A 27 -15.52 -4.79 2.35
C GLY A 27 -14.82 -4.53 1.02
N ILE A 28 -14.20 -3.37 0.92
CA ILE A 28 -13.40 -2.97 -0.25
C ILE A 28 -11.92 -2.88 0.13
N GLU A 29 -11.05 -3.42 -0.71
CA GLU A 29 -9.63 -3.10 -0.68
C GLU A 29 -9.32 -2.17 -1.85
N ILE A 30 -8.95 -0.94 -1.54
CA ILE A 30 -8.79 0.14 -2.53
C ILE A 30 -7.36 0.12 -3.05
N VAL A 31 -7.23 0.05 -4.36
CA VAL A 31 -5.96 -0.26 -5.00
C VAL A 31 -5.44 0.92 -5.78
N PHE A 32 -4.16 1.21 -5.56
CA PHE A 32 -3.39 2.19 -6.30
C PHE A 32 -2.39 1.51 -7.23
N ASP A 33 -2.86 1.02 -8.38
CA ASP A 33 -2.01 0.36 -9.40
C ASP A 33 -0.94 1.31 -9.98
N SER A 34 -1.21 2.61 -9.98
CA SER A 34 -0.29 3.63 -10.49
C SER A 34 -0.17 4.75 -9.48
N THR A 35 1.02 5.33 -9.35
CA THR A 35 1.17 6.58 -8.58
C THR A 35 0.44 7.74 -9.24
N GLU A 36 0.07 7.65 -10.52
CA GLU A 36 -0.74 8.69 -11.19
C GLU A 36 -2.10 8.87 -10.52
N THR A 37 -2.68 7.79 -9.96
CA THR A 37 -3.96 7.86 -9.25
C THR A 37 -3.81 8.37 -7.80
N LEU A 38 -2.59 8.73 -7.40
CA LEU A 38 -2.22 9.14 -6.06
C LEU A 38 -1.55 10.54 -6.03
N TRP A 39 -0.66 10.82 -7.00
CA TRP A 39 0.23 11.98 -7.01
C TRP A 39 0.78 12.31 -8.42
N PRO A 40 0.97 13.58 -8.80
CA PRO A 40 0.26 14.79 -8.37
C PRO A 40 -1.06 15.00 -9.15
N GLN A 41 -1.52 13.97 -9.87
CA GLN A 41 -2.56 14.13 -10.90
C GLN A 41 -3.98 14.00 -10.34
N VAL A 42 -4.17 13.23 -9.26
CA VAL A 42 -5.49 13.14 -8.61
C VAL A 42 -5.68 14.30 -7.65
N ARG A 43 -6.79 15.01 -7.87
CA ARG A 43 -7.26 16.05 -6.96
C ARG A 43 -7.69 15.41 -5.65
N TRP A 44 -7.23 15.96 -4.54
CA TRP A 44 -7.60 15.48 -3.21
C TRP A 44 -9.13 15.45 -3.04
N GLU A 45 -9.82 16.36 -3.70
CA GLU A 45 -11.28 16.41 -3.79
C GLU A 45 -11.88 15.11 -4.37
N ASP A 46 -11.30 14.54 -5.42
CA ASP A 46 -11.80 13.31 -6.06
C ASP A 46 -11.65 12.10 -5.11
N LEU A 47 -10.53 12.03 -4.36
CA LEU A 47 -10.33 10.99 -3.34
C LEU A 47 -11.32 11.14 -2.18
N LEU A 48 -11.60 12.37 -1.75
CA LEU A 48 -12.59 12.64 -0.71
C LEU A 48 -14.01 12.27 -1.16
N GLU A 49 -14.38 12.53 -2.41
CA GLU A 49 -15.66 12.12 -2.97
C GLU A 49 -15.81 10.59 -2.98
N LYS A 50 -14.76 9.87 -3.41
CA LYS A 50 -14.72 8.41 -3.37
C LYS A 50 -14.82 7.90 -1.93
N ALA A 51 -14.08 8.48 -0.99
CA ALA A 51 -14.16 8.13 0.42
C ALA A 51 -15.55 8.35 1.01
N ASP A 52 -16.20 9.46 0.63
CA ASP A 52 -17.57 9.76 1.04
C ASP A 52 -18.59 8.76 0.50
N SER A 53 -18.39 8.25 -0.72
CA SER A 53 -19.25 7.22 -1.30
C SER A 53 -19.18 5.90 -0.52
N ILE A 54 -17.96 5.46 -0.17
CA ILE A 54 -17.70 4.27 0.66
C ILE A 54 -18.36 4.43 2.04
N ARG A 55 -18.18 5.59 2.67
CA ARG A 55 -18.77 5.91 3.96
C ARG A 55 -20.31 5.87 3.92
N LYS A 56 -20.92 6.49 2.90
CA LYS A 56 -22.39 6.48 2.72
C LYS A 56 -22.93 5.07 2.50
N ALA A 57 -22.13 4.20 1.86
CA ALA A 57 -22.45 2.79 1.66
C ALA A 57 -22.23 1.92 2.92
N ASN A 58 -21.64 2.46 3.99
CA ASN A 58 -21.26 1.75 5.21
C ASN A 58 -20.34 0.54 4.95
N LEU A 59 -19.44 0.66 3.98
CA LEU A 59 -18.46 -0.38 3.65
C LEU A 59 -17.18 -0.20 4.48
N LYS A 60 -16.58 -1.31 4.90
CA LYS A 60 -15.23 -1.33 5.48
C LYS A 60 -14.20 -1.21 4.36
N ALA A 61 -13.15 -0.43 4.59
CA ALA A 61 -12.10 -0.17 3.60
C ALA A 61 -10.70 -0.54 4.11
N THR A 62 -9.96 -1.30 3.32
CA THR A 62 -8.49 -1.44 3.39
C THR A 62 -7.87 -0.69 2.21
N VAL A 63 -6.58 -0.33 2.30
CA VAL A 63 -5.84 0.23 1.18
C VAL A 63 -4.74 -0.74 0.78
N HIS A 64 -4.59 -0.95 -0.52
CA HIS A 64 -3.42 -1.57 -1.12
C HIS A 64 -2.57 -0.46 -1.72
N GLY A 65 -1.42 -0.20 -1.09
CA GLY A 65 -0.52 0.89 -1.45
C GLY A 65 0.09 0.72 -2.85
N PRO A 66 0.71 1.77 -3.40
CA PRO A 66 1.34 1.69 -4.71
C PRO A 66 2.49 0.69 -4.69
N PHE A 67 2.58 -0.13 -5.74
CA PHE A 67 3.57 -1.21 -5.82
C PHE A 67 4.33 -1.29 -7.14
N HIS A 68 3.74 -0.82 -8.26
CA HIS A 68 4.41 -0.86 -9.55
C HIS A 68 5.60 0.12 -9.60
N GLY A 69 6.82 -0.42 -9.70
CA GLY A 69 8.05 0.38 -9.74
C GLY A 69 8.49 0.95 -8.38
N ILE A 70 7.77 0.64 -7.31
CA ILE A 70 8.09 1.04 -5.94
C ILE A 70 9.12 0.06 -5.37
N ASN A 71 10.26 0.58 -4.92
CA ASN A 71 11.36 -0.22 -4.40
C ASN A 71 12.24 0.58 -3.43
N LEU A 72 11.95 0.45 -2.13
CA LEU A 72 12.75 1.07 -1.05
C LEU A 72 14.18 0.52 -0.98
N GLY A 73 14.41 -0.70 -1.44
CA GLY A 73 15.75 -1.30 -1.49
C GLY A 73 16.54 -0.98 -2.76
N SER A 74 15.98 -0.20 -3.69
CA SER A 74 16.64 0.11 -4.97
C SER A 74 18.04 0.68 -4.76
N ARG A 75 18.99 0.34 -5.65
CA ARG A 75 20.34 0.93 -5.61
C ARG A 75 20.33 2.42 -5.96
N ASP A 76 19.39 2.85 -6.80
CA ASP A 76 19.22 4.24 -7.19
C ASP A 76 18.48 5.02 -6.10
N SER A 77 19.09 6.10 -5.61
CA SER A 77 18.52 6.92 -4.54
C SER A 77 17.30 7.71 -4.97
N HIS A 78 17.13 8.02 -6.26
CA HIS A 78 15.93 8.68 -6.77
C HIS A 78 14.73 7.73 -6.72
N ILE A 79 14.93 6.45 -7.09
CA ILE A 79 13.88 5.43 -6.97
C ILE A 79 13.48 5.25 -5.51
N ARG A 80 14.44 5.17 -4.59
CA ARG A 80 14.13 5.03 -3.15
C ARG A 80 13.33 6.22 -2.61
N LYS A 81 13.76 7.45 -2.90
CA LYS A 81 13.08 8.67 -2.45
C LYS A 81 11.66 8.77 -3.02
N PHE A 82 11.49 8.44 -4.30
CA PHE A 82 10.17 8.39 -4.93
C PHE A 82 9.29 7.32 -4.29
N SER A 83 9.83 6.12 -4.05
CA SER A 83 9.11 5.01 -3.42
C SER A 83 8.61 5.37 -2.03
N GLU A 84 9.46 6.00 -1.22
CA GLU A 84 9.10 6.50 0.10
C GLU A 84 7.97 7.53 0.03
N ALA A 85 8.09 8.53 -0.85
CA ALA A 85 7.04 9.54 -1.03
C ALA A 85 5.71 8.94 -1.51
N ALA A 86 5.74 7.97 -2.43
CA ALA A 86 4.55 7.29 -2.91
C ALA A 86 3.86 6.47 -1.82
N LEU A 87 4.63 5.76 -0.99
CA LEU A 87 4.08 5.00 0.14
C LEU A 87 3.50 5.91 1.22
N ILE A 88 4.14 7.05 1.50
CA ILE A 88 3.62 8.07 2.42
C ILE A 88 2.29 8.65 1.91
N ALA A 89 2.20 9.00 0.63
CA ALA A 89 0.94 9.43 0.04
C ALA A 89 -0.12 8.31 0.10
N GLY A 90 0.27 7.04 -0.04
CA GLY A 90 -0.60 5.88 0.23
C GLY A 90 -1.18 5.90 1.65
N ILE A 91 -0.34 6.14 2.66
CA ILE A 91 -0.77 6.27 4.08
C ILE A 91 -1.76 7.43 4.25
N GLU A 92 -1.54 8.56 3.59
CA GLU A 92 -2.47 9.69 3.63
C GLU A 92 -3.85 9.32 3.06
N THR A 93 -3.90 8.47 2.02
CA THR A 93 -5.19 7.98 1.51
C THR A 93 -5.91 7.09 2.52
N CYS A 94 -5.20 6.32 3.35
CA CYS A 94 -5.82 5.55 4.43
C CYS A 94 -6.60 6.47 5.38
N VAL A 95 -6.07 7.66 5.69
CA VAL A 95 -6.77 8.64 6.53
C VAL A 95 -8.09 9.08 5.86
N SER A 96 -8.06 9.39 4.56
CA SER A 96 -9.25 9.76 3.80
C SER A 96 -10.31 8.67 3.78
N PHE A 97 -9.90 7.43 3.48
CA PHE A 97 -10.81 6.28 3.44
C PHE A 97 -11.18 5.74 4.83
N ARG A 98 -10.64 6.33 5.91
CA ARG A 98 -10.75 5.81 7.29
C ARG A 98 -10.34 4.34 7.40
N SER A 99 -9.33 3.99 6.61
CA SER A 99 -8.78 2.66 6.56
C SER A 99 -7.73 2.49 7.66
N PRO A 100 -7.83 1.44 8.50
CA PRO A 100 -6.84 1.18 9.54
C PRO A 100 -5.62 0.42 9.02
N LEU A 101 -5.60 0.01 7.75
CA LEU A 101 -4.60 -0.91 7.20
C LEU A 101 -4.18 -0.48 5.80
N MET A 102 -2.87 -0.44 5.58
CA MET A 102 -2.27 -0.38 4.25
C MET A 102 -1.45 -1.64 3.98
N VAL A 103 -1.73 -2.32 2.88
CA VAL A 103 -0.85 -3.37 2.33
C VAL A 103 0.26 -2.71 1.51
N LEU A 104 1.48 -3.23 1.59
CA LEU A 104 2.59 -2.83 0.73
C LEU A 104 3.41 -4.04 0.30
N HIS A 105 4.16 -3.87 -0.79
CA HIS A 105 5.10 -4.86 -1.30
C HIS A 105 6.54 -4.49 -0.96
N THR A 106 7.43 -5.47 -0.94
CA THR A 106 8.87 -5.24 -0.76
C THR A 106 9.50 -4.54 -1.97
N GLY A 107 9.00 -4.84 -3.18
CA GLY A 107 9.68 -4.54 -4.44
C GLY A 107 10.94 -5.40 -4.67
N PHE A 108 11.07 -6.54 -4.00
CA PHE A 108 12.22 -7.43 -4.11
C PHE A 108 12.35 -8.04 -5.51
N ILE A 109 13.59 -8.20 -5.98
CA ILE A 109 13.93 -8.79 -7.28
C ILE A 109 14.72 -10.08 -7.02
N PRO A 110 14.17 -11.27 -7.27
CA PRO A 110 14.82 -12.55 -6.94
C PRO A 110 16.19 -12.75 -7.60
N GLN A 111 16.42 -12.12 -8.75
CA GLN A 111 17.65 -12.25 -9.52
C GLN A 111 18.83 -11.43 -8.95
N LEU A 112 18.66 -10.79 -7.78
CA LEU A 112 19.75 -10.06 -7.12
C LEU A 112 20.83 -11.02 -6.63
N ALA A 113 22.07 -10.81 -7.08
CA ALA A 113 23.24 -11.50 -6.52
C ALA A 113 23.32 -11.31 -4.98
N PRO A 114 23.87 -12.26 -4.20
CA PRO A 114 23.82 -12.22 -2.73
C PRO A 114 24.35 -10.92 -2.09
N LYS A 115 25.45 -10.37 -2.61
CA LYS A 115 25.99 -9.08 -2.15
C LYS A 115 25.05 -7.91 -2.44
N SER A 116 24.33 -7.97 -3.56
CA SER A 116 23.31 -6.98 -3.92
C SER A 116 22.06 -7.13 -3.07
N ARG A 117 21.66 -8.36 -2.72
CA ARG A 117 20.55 -8.66 -1.78
C ARG A 117 20.79 -8.01 -0.41
N ARG A 118 21.97 -8.17 0.20
CA ARG A 118 22.25 -7.54 1.51
C ARG A 118 22.15 -6.01 1.45
N LYS A 119 22.75 -5.38 0.43
CA LYS A 119 22.66 -3.91 0.26
C LYS A 119 21.24 -3.42 -0.01
N TRP A 120 20.47 -4.22 -0.74
CA TRP A 120 19.05 -3.97 -0.97
C TRP A 120 18.29 -4.00 0.35
N LEU A 121 18.52 -5.02 1.18
CA LEU A 121 17.88 -5.17 2.50
C LEU A 121 18.21 -4.01 3.42
N ASP A 122 19.50 -3.62 3.53
CA ASP A 122 19.91 -2.47 4.35
C ASP A 122 19.17 -1.18 3.93
N SER A 123 19.03 -0.97 2.61
CA SER A 123 18.33 0.20 2.07
C SER A 123 16.81 0.12 2.27
N PHE A 124 16.25 -1.09 2.10
CA PHE A 124 14.84 -1.38 2.28
C PHE A 124 14.41 -1.14 3.73
N ILE A 125 15.13 -1.70 4.71
CA ILE A 125 14.87 -1.51 6.15
C ILE A 125 14.92 -0.02 6.50
N SER A 126 15.98 0.68 6.09
CA SER A 126 16.08 2.11 6.38
C SER A 126 14.92 2.92 5.79
N GLY A 127 14.45 2.58 4.58
CA GLY A 127 13.26 3.19 3.98
C GLY A 127 11.98 2.84 4.73
N LEU A 128 11.83 1.56 5.07
CA LEU A 128 10.65 1.03 5.75
C LEU A 128 10.47 1.65 7.14
N GLU A 129 11.56 1.86 7.90
CA GLU A 129 11.51 2.55 9.20
C GLU A 129 10.84 3.92 9.11
N ARG A 130 11.18 4.71 8.07
CA ARG A 130 10.57 6.04 7.85
C ARG A 130 9.10 5.93 7.47
N VAL A 131 8.74 4.96 6.65
CA VAL A 131 7.34 4.69 6.27
C VAL A 131 6.51 4.22 7.47
N VAL A 132 7.08 3.37 8.33
CA VAL A 132 6.45 2.90 9.59
C VAL A 132 6.27 4.04 10.59
N GLU A 133 7.28 4.91 10.72
CA GLU A 133 7.19 6.11 11.57
C GLU A 133 6.01 6.99 11.12
N GLU A 134 5.88 7.21 9.81
CA GLU A 134 4.76 8.00 9.27
C GLU A 134 3.41 7.30 9.49
N ALA A 135 3.31 6.01 9.20
CA ALA A 135 2.09 5.24 9.41
C ALA A 135 1.61 5.27 10.88
N SER A 136 2.55 5.24 11.83
CA SER A 136 2.27 5.32 13.26
C SER A 136 1.63 6.64 13.67
N LYS A 137 2.02 7.77 13.05
CA LYS A 137 1.41 9.09 13.31
C LYS A 137 -0.08 9.10 12.95
N HIS A 138 -0.45 8.36 11.90
CA HIS A 138 -1.83 8.24 11.41
C HIS A 138 -2.59 7.03 11.96
N LYS A 139 -1.97 6.22 12.83
CA LYS A 139 -2.52 4.96 13.36
C LYS A 139 -2.91 3.96 12.27
N VAL A 140 -2.15 3.96 11.17
CA VAL A 140 -2.30 3.01 10.07
C VAL A 140 -1.38 1.82 10.35
N LEU A 141 -1.95 0.62 10.34
CA LEU A 141 -1.18 -0.61 10.37
C LEU A 141 -0.63 -0.89 8.96
N LEU A 142 0.66 -1.19 8.87
CA LEU A 142 1.27 -1.63 7.62
C LEU A 142 1.33 -3.16 7.59
N ALA A 143 0.85 -3.75 6.49
CA ALA A 143 0.96 -5.18 6.22
C ALA A 143 1.87 -5.40 5.02
N LEU A 144 2.95 -6.15 5.20
CA LEU A 144 3.87 -6.50 4.12
C LEU A 144 3.39 -7.79 3.45
N GLU A 145 3.02 -7.73 2.18
CA GLU A 145 2.55 -8.88 1.40
C GLU A 145 3.71 -9.58 0.67
N ASN A 146 3.68 -10.92 0.68
CA ASN A 146 4.60 -11.73 -0.11
C ASN A 146 4.22 -11.72 -1.60
N THR A 147 5.20 -11.49 -2.46
CA THR A 147 5.00 -11.37 -3.91
C THR A 147 5.96 -12.28 -4.67
N TYR A 148 7.20 -11.83 -4.85
CA TYR A 148 8.23 -12.54 -5.63
C TYR A 148 9.32 -13.16 -4.74
N GLU A 149 9.26 -12.98 -3.43
CA GLU A 149 10.17 -13.65 -2.50
C GLU A 149 10.09 -15.17 -2.68
N GLU A 150 11.25 -15.82 -2.66
CA GLU A 150 11.34 -17.28 -2.87
C GLU A 150 10.76 -18.07 -1.69
N ASP A 151 10.92 -17.53 -0.48
CA ASP A 151 10.50 -18.13 0.78
C ASP A 151 10.28 -17.06 1.87
N THR A 152 10.12 -17.50 3.12
CA THR A 152 9.88 -16.64 4.28
C THR A 152 11.15 -16.03 4.89
N GLU A 153 12.35 -16.41 4.46
CA GLU A 153 13.61 -15.98 5.09
C GLU A 153 13.79 -14.46 5.00
N LEU A 154 13.43 -13.86 3.86
CA LEU A 154 13.53 -12.40 3.71
C LEU A 154 12.62 -11.65 4.69
N PHE A 155 11.42 -12.18 4.96
CA PHE A 155 10.50 -11.57 5.92
C PHE A 155 11.00 -11.70 7.34
N ALA A 156 11.62 -12.82 7.70
CA ALA A 156 12.26 -12.98 8.99
C ALA A 156 13.35 -11.91 9.19
N GLU A 157 14.22 -11.70 8.19
CA GLU A 157 15.26 -10.65 8.24
C GLU A 157 14.69 -9.22 8.29
N ILE A 158 13.49 -8.98 7.74
CA ILE A 158 12.84 -7.65 7.77
C ILE A 158 12.20 -7.37 9.14
N PHE A 159 11.69 -8.40 9.82
CA PHE A 159 10.94 -8.27 11.08
C PHE A 159 11.78 -8.51 12.36
N GLU A 160 13.05 -8.86 12.23
CA GLU A 160 14.02 -8.92 13.34
C GLU A 160 14.24 -7.55 14.00
#